data_AF-A0A3L7UH52-F1
#
_entry.id   AF-A0A3L7UH52-F1
#
_cell.length_a   1.000
_cell.length_b   1.000
_cell.length_c   1.000
_cell.angle_alpha   90.00
_cell.angle_beta   90.00
_cell.angle_gamma   90.00
#
_symmetry.space_group_name_H-M   'P 1'
#
loop_
_entity.id
_entity.type
_entity.pdbx_description
1 polymer ?
#
loop_
_entity_poly.entity_id
_entity_poly.type
_entity_poly.pdbx_seq_one_letter_code
_entity_poly.pdbx_strand_id
1 'polypeptide(L)'
;MPERAIEELEKIADAGPLEGPTKLMYGIALKQIGNFSNAITQLEKAARLMPKPINRFAWRELVDAYRAVGSLKLAEMAEKLGGSDEFQLKIALPFADMILDVPSYPKTA
;
A
#
# COMPACT_ATOMS: atom_id res chain seq x y z
N MET A 1 -10.91 -3.21 -16.20
CA MET A 1 -11.71 -2.68 -15.08
C MET A 1 -10.99 -1.64 -14.21
N PRO A 2 -9.64 -1.51 -14.14
CA PRO A 2 -9.04 -0.46 -13.31
C PRO A 2 -9.42 0.96 -13.74
N GLU A 3 -9.76 1.16 -15.00
CA GLU A 3 -10.19 2.45 -15.56
C GLU A 3 -11.47 2.96 -14.89
N ARG A 4 -12.48 2.09 -14.73
CA ARG A 4 -13.73 2.44 -14.03
C ARG A 4 -13.49 2.72 -12.54
N ALA A 5 -12.57 2.00 -11.91
CA ALA A 5 -12.23 2.25 -10.52
C ALA A 5 -11.61 3.64 -10.35
N ILE A 6 -10.73 4.05 -11.27
CA ILE A 6 -10.15 5.39 -11.30
C ILE A 6 -11.26 6.45 -11.43
N GLU A 7 -12.16 6.29 -12.40
CA GLU A 7 -13.26 7.24 -12.63
C GLU A 7 -14.14 7.44 -11.39
N GLU A 8 -14.49 6.37 -10.67
CA GLU A 8 -15.29 6.50 -9.45
C GLU A 8 -14.50 7.10 -8.28
N LEU A 9 -13.22 6.75 -8.13
CA LEU A 9 -12.36 7.28 -7.07
C LEU A 9 -12.06 8.78 -7.27
N GLU A 10 -12.01 9.26 -8.51
CA GLU A 10 -11.84 10.69 -8.83
C GLU A 10 -13.04 11.54 -8.42
N LYS A 11 -14.24 10.96 -8.35
CA LYS A 11 -15.45 11.66 -7.90
C LYS A 11 -15.48 11.87 -6.39
N ILE A 12 -14.63 11.19 -5.64
CA ILE A 12 -14.59 11.29 -4.17
C ILE A 12 -13.81 12.53 -3.78
N ALA A 13 -14.53 13.60 -3.44
CA ALA A 13 -13.94 14.87 -3.00
C ALA A 13 -13.49 14.84 -1.52
N ASP A 14 -14.19 14.11 -0.67
CA ASP A 14 -13.88 13.95 0.76
C ASP A 14 -14.30 12.55 1.22
N ALA A 15 -13.32 11.70 1.57
CA ALA A 15 -13.57 10.37 2.12
C ALA A 15 -13.49 10.33 3.66
N GLY A 16 -13.23 11.45 4.32
CA GLY A 16 -13.10 11.55 5.78
C GLY A 16 -12.12 10.51 6.35
N PRO A 17 -12.54 9.68 7.32
CA PRO A 17 -11.70 8.62 7.89
C PRO A 17 -11.19 7.59 6.87
N LEU A 18 -11.85 7.46 5.71
CA LEU A 18 -11.47 6.53 4.65
C LEU A 18 -10.51 7.15 3.64
N GLU A 19 -10.03 8.38 3.84
CA GLU A 19 -9.11 9.04 2.90
C GLU A 19 -7.84 8.22 2.64
N GLY A 20 -7.24 7.62 3.67
CA GLY A 20 -6.09 6.72 3.51
C GLY A 20 -6.40 5.51 2.61
N PRO A 21 -7.40 4.68 2.95
CA PRO A 21 -7.85 3.56 2.10
C PRO A 21 -8.24 3.97 0.68
N THR A 22 -8.95 5.09 0.49
CA THR A 22 -9.33 5.60 -0.84
C THR A 22 -8.09 5.91 -1.68
N LYS A 23 -7.09 6.57 -1.09
CA LYS A 23 -5.81 6.88 -1.76
C LYS A 23 -5.02 5.61 -2.09
N LEU A 24 -5.07 4.59 -1.23
CA LEU A 24 -4.47 3.28 -1.50
C LEU A 24 -5.11 2.64 -2.74
N MET A 25 -6.44 2.53 -2.77
CA MET A 25 -7.18 1.93 -3.89
C MET A 25 -6.92 2.68 -5.20
N TYR A 26 -6.88 4.02 -5.14
CA TYR A 26 -6.63 4.84 -6.32
C TYR A 26 -5.21 4.63 -6.86
N GLY A 27 -4.21 4.59 -5.98
CA GLY A 27 -2.84 4.27 -6.36
C GLY A 27 -2.70 2.88 -6.99
N ILE A 28 -3.38 1.86 -6.45
CA ILE A 28 -3.38 0.50 -7.01
C ILE A 28 -4.00 0.49 -8.41
N ALA A 29 -5.15 1.14 -8.60
CA ALA A 29 -5.82 1.19 -9.90
C ALA A 29 -4.96 1.90 -10.96
N LEU A 30 -4.32 3.02 -10.60
CA LEU A 30 -3.38 3.74 -11.46
C LEU A 30 -2.17 2.86 -11.83
N LYS A 31 -1.67 2.06 -10.88
CA LYS A 31 -0.56 1.13 -11.15
C LYS A 31 -0.95 0.05 -12.16
N GLN A 32 -2.17 -0.48 -12.07
CA GLN A 32 -2.65 -1.53 -12.98
C GLN A 32 -2.74 -1.06 -14.44
N ILE A 33 -2.93 0.24 -14.69
CA ILE A 33 -2.90 0.83 -16.04
C ILE A 33 -1.51 1.36 -16.45
N GLY A 34 -0.47 1.09 -15.65
CA GLY A 34 0.90 1.54 -15.92
C GLY A 34 1.17 3.01 -15.62
N ASN A 35 0.21 3.74 -15.02
CA ASN A 35 0.42 5.12 -14.60
C ASN A 35 1.13 5.19 -13.24
N PHE A 36 2.38 4.76 -13.22
CA PHE A 36 3.18 4.65 -12.00
C PHE A 36 3.44 6.00 -11.32
N SER A 37 3.58 7.09 -12.09
CA SER A 37 3.82 8.42 -11.53
C SER A 37 2.66 8.90 -10.65
N ASN A 38 1.43 8.84 -11.17
CA ASN A 38 0.25 9.20 -10.39
C ASN A 38 0.00 8.17 -9.28
N ALA A 39 0.27 6.89 -9.53
CA ALA A 39 0.15 5.84 -8.52
C ALA A 39 1.00 6.15 -7.28
N ILE A 40 2.29 6.46 -7.48
CA ILE A 40 3.22 6.82 -6.39
C ILE A 40 2.65 7.97 -5.56
N THR A 41 2.16 9.04 -6.22
CA THR A 41 1.58 10.19 -5.53
C THR A 41 0.41 9.81 -4.61
N GLN A 42 -0.50 8.92 -5.06
CA GLN A 42 -1.63 8.49 -4.23
C GLN A 42 -1.18 7.53 -3.12
N LEU A 43 -0.27 6.61 -3.42
CA LEU A 43 0.24 5.64 -2.45
C LEU A 43 1.06 6.30 -1.33
N GLU A 44 1.84 7.35 -1.61
CA GLU A 44 2.54 8.14 -0.59
C GLU A 44 1.58 8.87 0.35
N LYS A 45 0.42 9.32 -0.15
CA LYS A 45 -0.64 9.88 0.70
C LYS A 45 -1.22 8.78 1.59
N ALA A 46 -1.54 7.62 1.01
CA ALA A 46 -2.06 6.48 1.78
C ALA A 46 -1.09 6.04 2.89
N ALA A 47 0.21 5.96 2.59
CA ALA A 47 1.24 5.57 3.56
C ALA A 47 1.34 6.52 4.76
N ARG A 48 1.06 7.82 4.54
CA ARG A 48 1.04 8.86 5.58
C ARG A 48 -0.26 8.86 6.39
N LEU A 49 -1.39 8.64 5.74
CA LEU A 49 -2.73 8.76 6.35
C LEU A 49 -3.14 7.51 7.12
N MET A 50 -2.73 6.33 6.68
CA MET A 50 -3.13 5.08 7.33
C MET A 50 -2.33 4.84 8.62
N PRO A 51 -2.96 4.28 9.66
CA PRO A 51 -2.26 3.93 10.90
C PRO A 51 -1.36 2.71 10.71
N LYS A 52 -0.33 2.57 11.55
CA LYS A 52 0.41 1.30 11.68
C LYS A 52 -0.47 0.27 12.41
N PRO A 53 -0.40 -1.02 12.05
CA PRO A 53 0.43 -1.61 11.00
C PRO A 53 -0.19 -1.57 9.59
N ILE A 54 -1.37 -0.99 9.41
CA ILE A 54 -2.15 -1.03 8.16
C ILE A 54 -1.44 -0.30 7.01
N ASN A 55 -0.71 0.79 7.29
CA ASN A 55 0.02 1.56 6.26
C ASN A 55 1.07 0.76 5.46
N ARG A 56 1.45 -0.43 5.94
CA ARG A 56 2.31 -1.38 5.21
C ARG A 56 1.77 -1.74 3.83
N PHE A 57 0.44 -1.78 3.65
CA PHE A 57 -0.16 -2.05 2.34
C PHE A 57 0.22 -0.99 1.32
N ALA A 58 0.25 0.28 1.71
CA ALA A 58 0.70 1.36 0.83
C ALA A 58 2.20 1.26 0.54
N TRP A 59 3.02 0.97 1.56
CA TRP A 59 4.47 0.78 1.37
C TRP A 59 4.80 -0.34 0.40
N ARG A 60 4.11 -1.48 0.48
CA ARG A 60 4.31 -2.60 -0.46
C ARG A 60 3.98 -2.19 -1.89
N GLU A 61 2.86 -1.49 -2.10
CA GLU A 61 2.50 -1.02 -3.44
C GLU A 61 3.48 0.04 -3.97
N LEU A 62 4.10 0.85 -3.08
CA LEU A 62 5.18 1.79 -3.42
C LEU A 62 6.47 1.08 -3.83
N VAL A 63 6.85 -0.03 -3.18
CA VAL A 63 8.00 -0.84 -3.60
C VAL A 63 7.85 -1.26 -5.06
N ASP A 64 6.70 -1.84 -5.42
CA ASP A 64 6.40 -2.24 -6.79
C ASP A 64 6.45 -1.03 -7.76
N ALA A 65 5.86 0.09 -7.37
CA ALA A 65 5.76 1.27 -8.22
C ALA A 65 7.13 1.94 -8.44
N TYR A 66 7.95 2.06 -7.41
CA TYR A 66 9.31 2.60 -7.51
C TYR A 66 10.22 1.69 -8.34
N ARG A 67 10.09 0.36 -8.21
CA ARG A 67 10.82 -0.59 -9.08
C ARG A 67 10.42 -0.43 -10.54
N ALA A 68 9.12 -0.27 -10.83
CA ALA A 68 8.61 -0.10 -12.19
C ALA A 68 9.14 1.18 -12.88
N VAL A 69 9.38 2.26 -12.13
CA VAL A 69 9.99 3.50 -12.67
C VAL A 69 11.53 3.54 -12.55
N GLY A 70 12.17 2.43 -12.16
CA GLY A 70 13.63 2.32 -12.04
C GLY A 70 14.23 3.01 -10.81
N SER A 71 13.41 3.47 -9.87
CA SER A 71 13.83 4.16 -8.64
C SER A 71 14.21 3.17 -7.52
N LEU A 72 15.23 2.35 -7.75
CA LEU A 72 15.60 1.24 -6.86
C LEU A 72 15.92 1.66 -5.42
N LYS A 73 16.57 2.82 -5.23
CA LYS A 73 16.87 3.36 -3.88
C LYS A 73 15.60 3.67 -3.07
N LEU A 74 14.58 4.20 -3.74
CA LEU A 74 13.30 4.51 -3.10
C LEU A 74 12.51 3.22 -2.80
N ALA A 75 12.60 2.22 -3.69
CA ALA A 75 12.03 0.90 -3.43
C ALA A 75 12.64 0.25 -2.17
N GLU A 76 13.97 0.25 -2.04
CA GLU A 76 14.66 -0.30 -0.86
C GLU A 76 14.28 0.48 0.42
N MET A 77 14.13 1.80 0.34
CA MET A 77 13.65 2.60 1.46
C MET A 77 12.21 2.24 1.84
N ALA A 78 11.32 2.08 0.86
CA ALA A 78 9.93 1.69 1.08
C ALA A 78 9.80 0.29 1.70
N GLU A 79 10.67 -0.66 1.33
CA GLU A 79 10.75 -1.98 1.99
C GLU A 79 11.03 -1.83 3.48
N LYS A 80 12.07 -1.06 3.84
CA LYS A 80 12.46 -0.79 5.24
C LYS A 80 11.38 -0.08 6.05
N LEU A 81 10.53 0.72 5.39
CA LEU A 81 9.43 1.46 6.03
C LEU A 81 8.16 0.61 6.23
N GLY A 82 8.17 -0.66 5.80
CA GLY A 82 7.09 -1.62 6.02
C GLY A 82 6.56 -2.27 4.74
N GLY A 83 7.18 -2.01 3.58
CA GLY A 83 6.83 -2.65 2.31
C GLY A 83 7.34 -4.08 2.16
N SER A 84 8.09 -4.60 3.15
CA SER A 84 8.57 -5.98 3.16
C SER A 84 7.44 -7.01 3.25
N ASP A 85 7.69 -8.18 2.64
CA ASP A 85 6.80 -9.35 2.70
C ASP A 85 6.77 -10.01 4.08
N GLU A 86 7.84 -9.84 4.87
CA GLU A 86 7.90 -10.29 6.25
C GLU A 86 7.06 -9.37 7.14
N PHE A 87 5.96 -9.91 7.67
CA PHE A 87 5.15 -9.24 8.69
C PHE A 87 4.84 -10.20 9.83
N GLN A 88 5.31 -9.80 11.00
CA GLN A 88 5.00 -10.48 12.25
C GLN A 88 3.92 -9.69 12.99
N LEU A 89 2.76 -10.30 13.16
CA LEU A 89 1.72 -9.76 14.02
C LEU A 89 1.98 -10.30 15.43
N LYS A 90 2.40 -9.41 16.35
CA LYS A 90 2.44 -9.72 17.77
C LYS A 90 1.08 -9.42 18.39
N ILE A 91 0.38 -10.45 18.85
CA ILE A 91 -0.86 -10.32 19.60
C ILE A 91 -0.53 -10.54 21.08
N ALA A 92 -0.68 -9.48 21.87
CA ALA A 92 -0.65 -9.59 23.33
C ALA A 92 -2.01 -10.09 23.81
N LEU A 93 -2.08 -11.32 24.33
CA LEU A 93 -3.26 -11.85 24.98
C LEU A 93 -3.09 -11.75 26.51
N PRO A 94 -4.18 -11.66 27.30
CA PRO A 94 -4.08 -11.47 28.76
C PRO A 94 -3.30 -12.56 29.52
N PHE A 95 -3.08 -13.72 28.89
CA PHE A 95 -2.43 -14.88 29.49
C PHE A 95 -1.36 -15.53 28.59
N ALA A 96 -1.02 -14.92 27.43
CA ALA A 96 0.03 -15.41 26.53
C ALA A 96 0.43 -14.36 25.49
N ASP A 97 1.67 -14.41 25.04
CA ASP A 97 2.10 -13.71 23.82
C ASP A 97 2.06 -14.68 22.63
N MET A 98 1.39 -14.29 21.55
CA MET A 98 1.37 -15.04 20.30
C MET A 98 2.03 -14.22 19.18
N ILE A 99 2.99 -14.83 18.48
CA ILE A 99 3.59 -14.27 17.27
C ILE A 99 3.04 -15.04 16.07
N LEU A 100 2.39 -14.33 15.17
CA LEU A 100 1.91 -14.87 13.90
C LEU A 100 2.78 -14.33 12.76
N ASP A 101 3.49 -15.23 12.09
CA ASP A 101 4.11 -14.93 10.79
C ASP A 101 2.99 -14.95 9.74
N VAL A 102 2.72 -13.79 9.12
CA VAL A 102 1.71 -13.68 8.07
C VAL A 102 2.41 -13.83 6.71
N PRO A 103 2.31 -15.00 6.04
CA PRO A 103 2.95 -15.18 4.75
C PRO A 103 2.37 -14.21 3.71
N SER A 104 3.26 -13.60 2.93
CA SER A 104 2.88 -12.82 1.75
C SER A 104 2.45 -13.79 0.64
N TYR A 105 1.18 -13.74 0.22
CA TYR A 105 0.74 -14.48 -0.96
C TYR A 105 1.36 -13.85 -2.22
N PRO A 106 2.01 -14.63 -3.10
CA PRO A 106 2.55 -14.08 -4.34
C PRO A 106 1.41 -13.53 -5.21
N LYS A 107 1.59 -12.32 -5.75
CA LYS A 107 0.75 -11.79 -6.82
C LYS A 107 0.96 -12.70 -8.04
N THR A 108 -0.06 -13.48 -8.41
CA THR A 108 -0.06 -14.23 -9.67
C THR A 108 0.09 -13.25 -10.82
N ALA A 109 1.12 -13.49 -11.65
CA ALA A 109 1.47 -12.72 -12.85
C ALA A 109 0.40 -12.81 -13.94
#